data_AF-A0AAE4CGV7-F1
#
_entry.id   AF-A0AAE4CGV7-F1
#
_cell.length_a   1.000
_cell.length_b   1.000
_cell.length_c   1.000
_cell.angle_alpha   90.00
_cell.angle_beta   90.00
_cell.angle_gamma   90.00
#
_symmetry.space_group_name_H-M   'P 1'
#
loop_
_entity.id
_entity.type
_entity.pdbx_description
1 polymer ?
#
loop_
_entity_poly.entity_id
_entity_poly.type
_entity_poly.pdbx_seq_one_letter_code
_entity_poly.pdbx_strand_id
1 'polypeptide(L)'
;MDFADVAKLLWRRWYLTAPLLLLTVIAMVWMALVVKPDYKAIGNVTLIPPTVATQAEIGKTQEVNPWEPSALAEATLIRLQSKALADSLAAQGYQGEWTVTTLDTDAPIISIEVVSPTEQQARVALGALIKVVQEEVSTKQEGYKLQEGEKITTLPLENSDSVERVTTKLKRALVVVFGVGLILTIGVAVSVDAVLRRRARHQVEGGAAIPGPVPVIIPPRPVVPPPADPADISSTQRIAPVVIAGPGIPTVKATPAPAVSAKKAAGAVYGQRRPAEDASPPAIAAPRNGSDPAAPKPAMPAVQLNLTQKAPQKTPPKQPAETPRPMPDDATIVLPLSNSAWSKPAAEPTEATQS
;
A
#
# COMPACT_ATOMS: atom_id res chain seq x y z
N MET A 1 -14.37 1.60 -32.93
CA MET A 1 -13.34 2.59 -33.30
C MET A 1 -12.03 2.02 -32.83
N ASP A 2 -11.14 1.72 -33.76
CA ASP A 2 -9.85 1.12 -33.42
C ASP A 2 -8.87 2.21 -32.96
N PHE A 3 -7.83 1.84 -32.20
CA PHE A 3 -6.82 2.79 -31.73
C PHE A 3 -6.17 3.57 -32.88
N ALA A 4 -6.00 2.90 -34.03
CA ALA A 4 -5.50 3.52 -35.26
C ALA A 4 -6.45 4.60 -35.82
N ASP A 5 -7.76 4.42 -35.70
CA ASP A 5 -8.74 5.44 -36.14
C ASP A 5 -8.66 6.69 -35.27
N VAL A 6 -8.51 6.50 -33.95
CA VAL A 6 -8.35 7.61 -32.99
C VAL A 6 -7.05 8.37 -33.27
N ALA A 7 -5.94 7.66 -33.45
CA ALA A 7 -4.65 8.26 -33.77
C ALA A 7 -4.70 9.05 -35.10
N LYS A 8 -5.31 8.47 -36.14
CA LYS A 8 -5.49 9.13 -37.45
C LYS A 8 -6.38 10.38 -37.35
N LEU A 9 -7.43 10.31 -36.53
CA LEU A 9 -8.31 11.45 -36.27
C LEU A 9 -7.57 12.58 -35.53
N LEU A 10 -6.77 12.24 -34.52
CA LEU A 10 -5.93 13.18 -33.78
C LEU A 10 -4.91 13.87 -34.69
N TRP A 11 -4.27 13.13 -35.60
CA TRP A 11 -3.29 13.67 -36.55
C TRP A 11 -3.92 14.59 -37.59
N ARG A 12 -5.11 14.23 -38.09
CA ARG A 12 -5.84 15.05 -39.09
C ARG A 12 -6.27 16.41 -38.54
N ARG A 13 -6.48 16.51 -37.23
CA ARG A 13 -6.91 17.73 -36.53
C ARG A 13 -5.85 18.23 -35.55
N TRP A 14 -4.57 18.16 -35.94
CA TRP A 14 -3.45 18.57 -35.10
C TRP A 14 -3.58 20.00 -34.55
N TYR A 15 -4.19 20.93 -35.29
CA TYR A 15 -4.46 22.30 -34.85
C TYR A 15 -5.36 22.40 -33.60
N LEU A 16 -6.20 21.39 -33.32
CA LEU A 16 -7.07 21.34 -32.13
C LEU A 16 -6.45 20.51 -31.01
N THR A 17 -5.80 19.40 -31.37
CA THR A 17 -5.26 18.45 -30.37
C THR A 17 -3.95 18.95 -29.78
N ALA A 18 -3.09 19.58 -30.57
CA ALA A 18 -1.83 20.16 -30.10
C ALA A 18 -2.03 21.23 -29.01
N PRO A 19 -2.90 22.26 -29.16
CA PRO A 19 -3.09 23.25 -28.10
C PRO A 19 -3.74 22.66 -26.84
N LEU A 20 -4.63 21.66 -26.97
CA LEU A 20 -5.24 21.01 -25.80
C LEU A 20 -4.25 20.13 -25.04
N LEU A 21 -3.38 19.41 -25.76
CA LEU A 21 -2.27 18.67 -25.16
C LEU A 21 -1.28 19.63 -24.51
N LEU A 22 -0.97 20.75 -25.16
CA LEU A 22 -0.11 21.79 -24.59
C LEU A 22 -0.72 22.34 -23.28
N LEU A 23 -2.03 22.60 -23.26
CA LEU A 23 -2.75 23.03 -22.05
C LEU A 23 -2.65 21.97 -20.95
N THR A 24 -2.78 20.69 -21.30
CA THR A 24 -2.59 19.57 -20.35
C THR A 24 -1.18 19.55 -19.78
N VAL A 25 -0.14 19.73 -20.61
CA VAL A 25 1.25 19.82 -20.16
C VAL A 25 1.46 21.02 -19.25
N ILE A 26 0.89 22.19 -19.60
CA ILE A 26 0.94 23.39 -18.76
C ILE A 26 0.28 23.12 -17.40
N ALA A 27 -0.89 22.47 -17.39
CA ALA A 27 -1.58 22.11 -16.16
C ALA A 27 -0.77 21.14 -15.29
N MET A 28 -0.06 20.19 -15.90
CA MET A 28 0.83 19.28 -15.18
C MET A 28 2.03 20.00 -14.56
N VAL A 29 2.70 20.86 -15.32
CA VAL A 29 3.81 21.67 -14.83
C VAL A 29 3.33 22.58 -13.69
N TRP A 30 2.19 23.23 -13.87
CA TRP A 30 1.56 24.04 -12.83
C TRP A 30 1.30 23.23 -11.56
N MET A 31 0.72 22.04 -11.69
CA MET A 31 0.48 21.13 -10.56
C MET A 31 1.78 20.73 -9.86
N ALA A 32 2.84 20.43 -10.62
CA ALA A 32 4.15 20.06 -10.07
C ALA A 32 4.83 21.23 -9.33
N LEU A 33 4.54 22.47 -9.70
CA LEU A 33 5.04 23.67 -9.01
C LEU A 33 4.23 24.00 -7.76
N VAL A 34 2.92 23.74 -7.76
CA VAL A 34 2.01 24.06 -6.65
C VAL A 34 2.03 22.98 -5.56
N VAL A 35 2.12 21.70 -5.95
CA VAL A 35 2.11 20.59 -5.01
C VAL A 35 3.51 20.41 -4.42
N LYS A 36 3.65 20.83 -3.16
CA LYS A 36 4.88 20.59 -2.40
C LYS A 36 5.09 19.09 -2.20
N PRO A 37 6.34 18.60 -2.31
CA PRO A 37 6.65 17.20 -1.98
C PRO A 37 6.46 16.96 -0.49
N ASP A 38 6.02 15.75 -0.14
CA ASP A 38 6.04 15.30 1.24
C ASP A 38 7.43 14.73 1.59
N TYR A 39 7.82 14.85 2.85
CA TYR A 39 9.05 14.31 3.39
C TYR A 39 8.71 13.19 4.37
N LYS A 40 9.36 12.04 4.18
CA LYS A 40 9.18 10.86 5.01
C LYS A 40 10.41 10.63 5.87
N ALA A 41 10.21 10.54 7.16
CA ALA A 41 11.21 10.10 8.12
C ALA A 41 10.82 8.72 8.65
N ILE A 42 11.77 7.79 8.67
CA ILE A 42 11.56 6.45 9.23
C ILE A 42 12.48 6.30 10.43
N GLY A 43 11.94 5.84 11.56
CA GLY A 43 12.73 5.44 12.72
C GLY A 43 12.30 4.06 13.21
N ASN A 44 13.28 3.26 13.63
CA ASN A 44 13.02 1.94 14.18
C ASN A 44 13.45 1.94 15.65
N VAL A 45 12.62 1.40 16.53
CA VAL A 45 12.91 1.24 17.95
C VAL A 45 12.77 -0.23 18.28
N THR A 46 13.83 -0.85 18.79
CA THR A 46 13.76 -2.22 19.31
C THR A 46 13.61 -2.19 20.82
N LEU A 47 12.86 -3.16 21.34
CA LEU A 47 12.84 -3.43 22.77
C LEU A 47 13.90 -4.48 23.10
N ILE A 48 14.80 -4.15 24.02
CA ILE A 48 15.87 -5.03 24.48
C ILE A 48 15.41 -5.72 25.76
N PRO A 49 15.43 -7.06 25.80
CA PRO A 49 15.06 -7.81 27.00
C PRO A 49 16.04 -7.53 28.16
N PRO A 50 15.62 -7.76 29.41
CA PRO A 50 16.46 -7.54 30.57
C PRO A 50 17.75 -8.38 30.50
N THR A 51 18.88 -7.78 30.86
CA THR A 51 20.19 -8.44 30.88
C THR A 51 20.40 -9.30 32.12
N VAL A 52 19.64 -9.02 33.18
CA VAL A 52 19.67 -9.80 34.42
C VAL A 52 18.42 -10.66 34.47
N ALA A 53 18.59 -11.96 34.27
CA ALA A 53 17.53 -12.91 34.54
C ALA A 53 17.48 -13.13 36.05
N THR A 54 16.51 -12.51 36.72
CA THR A 54 16.28 -12.69 38.15
C THR A 54 15.81 -14.11 38.39
N GLN A 55 16.72 -15.02 38.74
CA GLN A 55 16.36 -16.35 39.21
C GLN A 55 15.74 -16.19 40.59
N ALA A 56 14.45 -16.49 40.70
CA ALA A 56 13.74 -16.50 41.97
C ALA A 56 14.49 -17.42 42.96
N GLU A 57 15.14 -16.83 43.96
CA GLU A 57 15.73 -17.61 45.04
C GLU A 57 14.62 -18.37 45.79
N ILE A 58 14.81 -19.68 45.97
CA ILE A 58 13.85 -20.53 46.67
C ILE A 58 13.60 -19.97 48.07
N GLY A 59 12.37 -19.53 48.34
CA GLY A 59 11.95 -18.99 49.64
C GLY A 59 11.85 -17.48 49.74
N LYS A 60 12.18 -16.71 48.68
CA LYS A 60 11.89 -15.26 48.61
C LYS A 60 10.91 -14.95 47.49
N THR A 61 9.89 -14.15 47.80
CA THR A 61 9.00 -13.57 46.80
C THR A 61 9.77 -12.49 46.05
N GLN A 62 10.29 -12.83 44.87
CA GLN A 62 11.00 -11.87 44.02
C GLN A 62 10.02 -11.33 42.98
N GLU A 63 9.97 -10.01 42.86
CA GLU A 63 9.09 -9.32 41.92
C GLU A 63 9.73 -9.40 40.52
N VAL A 64 9.18 -10.26 39.67
CA VAL A 64 9.65 -10.46 38.29
C VAL A 64 8.86 -9.54 37.38
N ASN A 65 9.53 -8.96 36.36
CA ASN A 65 8.86 -8.17 35.33
C ASN A 65 7.77 -9.01 34.63
N PRO A 66 6.48 -8.66 34.75
CA PRO A 66 5.41 -9.44 34.15
C PRO A 66 5.24 -9.15 32.65
N TRP A 67 5.92 -8.14 32.13
CA TRP A 67 5.86 -7.78 30.72
C TRP A 67 6.75 -8.69 29.89
N GLU A 68 6.15 -9.26 28.85
CA GLU A 68 6.90 -9.86 27.75
C GLU A 68 7.19 -8.75 26.70
N PRO A 69 8.40 -8.70 26.11
CA PRO A 69 8.78 -7.64 25.17
C PRO A 69 7.83 -7.40 24.00
N SER A 70 7.27 -8.45 23.38
CA SER A 70 6.31 -8.31 22.29
C SER A 70 4.97 -7.74 22.76
N ALA A 71 4.45 -8.18 23.92
CA ALA A 71 3.23 -7.64 24.51
C ALA A 71 3.38 -6.16 24.89
N LEU A 72 4.56 -5.77 25.40
CA LEU A 72 4.86 -4.38 25.71
C LEU A 72 4.97 -3.51 24.44
N ALA A 73 5.55 -4.05 23.37
CA ALA A 73 5.60 -3.37 22.09
C ALA A 73 4.19 -3.17 21.49
N GLU A 74 3.33 -4.18 21.54
CA GLU A 74 1.94 -4.09 21.08
C GLU A 74 1.11 -3.09 21.90
N ALA A 75 1.24 -3.10 23.23
CA ALA A 75 0.59 -2.11 24.08
C ALA A 75 1.03 -0.67 23.75
N THR A 76 2.32 -0.50 23.43
CA THR A 76 2.89 0.78 23.01
C THR A 76 2.38 1.19 21.62
N LEU A 77 2.24 0.24 20.69
CA LEU A 77 1.67 0.45 19.37
C LEU A 77 0.23 0.99 19.43
N ILE A 78 -0.62 0.38 20.26
CA ILE A 78 -2.02 0.81 20.48
C ILE A 78 -2.05 2.26 20.97
N ARG A 79 -1.14 2.63 21.88
CA ARG A 79 -1.02 3.98 22.40
C ARG A 79 -0.58 4.98 21.32
N LEU A 80 0.40 4.61 20.50
CA LEU A 80 0.91 5.45 19.41
C LEU A 80 -0.15 5.71 18.31
N GLN A 81 -1.10 4.80 18.15
CA GLN A 81 -2.24 4.95 17.23
C GLN A 81 -3.44 5.67 17.87
N SER A 82 -3.36 6.04 19.14
CA SER A 82 -4.49 6.65 19.85
C SER A 82 -4.76 8.10 19.39
N LYS A 83 -6.04 8.45 19.26
CA LYS A 83 -6.46 9.83 18.95
C LYS A 83 -5.99 10.84 19.99
N ALA A 84 -5.89 10.44 21.26
CA ALA A 84 -5.42 11.31 22.32
C ALA A 84 -3.96 11.76 22.11
N LEU A 85 -3.09 10.86 21.65
CA LEU A 85 -1.72 11.22 21.29
C LEU A 85 -1.69 12.09 20.03
N ALA A 86 -2.57 11.81 19.07
CA ALA A 86 -2.69 12.64 17.88
C ALA A 86 -3.06 14.09 18.21
N ASP A 87 -4.06 14.27 19.06
CA ASP A 87 -4.53 15.58 19.51
C ASP A 87 -3.44 16.30 20.33
N SER A 88 -2.66 15.58 21.15
CA SER A 88 -1.58 16.18 21.94
C SER A 88 -0.40 16.61 21.08
N LEU A 89 -0.01 15.82 20.08
CA LEU A 89 1.04 16.19 19.12
C LEU A 89 0.59 17.37 18.24
N ALA A 90 -0.68 17.38 17.80
CA ALA A 90 -1.24 18.50 17.07
C ALA A 90 -1.24 19.79 17.90
N ALA A 91 -1.56 19.72 19.20
CA ALA A 91 -1.50 20.85 20.12
C ALA A 91 -0.07 21.40 20.31
N GLN A 92 0.95 20.56 20.12
CA GLN A 92 2.36 20.95 20.13
C GLN A 92 2.85 21.51 18.78
N GLY A 93 1.97 21.60 17.79
CA GLY A 93 2.28 22.14 16.46
C GLY A 93 2.86 21.11 15.49
N TYR A 94 2.84 19.83 15.82
CA TYR A 94 3.24 18.77 14.88
C TYR A 94 2.18 18.62 13.79
N GLN A 95 2.62 18.80 12.54
CA GLN A 95 1.81 18.62 11.35
C GLN A 95 2.40 17.46 10.55
N GLY A 96 1.67 16.35 10.50
CA GLY A 96 2.09 15.16 9.77
C GLY A 96 1.16 14.00 10.01
N GLU A 97 1.19 13.06 9.07
CA GLU A 97 0.61 11.74 9.24
C GLU A 97 1.72 10.82 9.72
N TRP A 98 1.44 9.95 10.70
CA TRP A 98 2.36 8.88 11.06
C TRP A 98 1.67 7.54 10.96
N THR A 99 2.48 6.52 10.66
CA THR A 99 2.08 5.13 10.65
C THR A 99 3.08 4.37 11.50
N VAL A 100 2.58 3.44 12.30
CA VAL A 100 3.39 2.64 13.19
C VAL A 100 3.09 1.19 12.90
N THR A 101 4.14 0.40 12.68
CA THR A 101 4.07 -1.02 12.35
C THR A 101 5.11 -1.79 13.14
N THR A 102 4.84 -3.07 13.41
CA THR A 102 5.84 -3.99 13.96
C THR A 102 6.45 -4.77 12.80
N LEU A 103 7.78 -4.83 12.70
CA LEU A 103 8.47 -5.49 11.57
C LEU A 103 8.56 -7.00 11.74
N ASP A 104 8.72 -7.47 12.97
CA ASP A 104 8.97 -8.87 13.27
C ASP A 104 8.19 -9.25 14.55
N THR A 105 7.72 -10.50 14.58
CA THR A 105 7.04 -11.08 15.74
C THR A 105 8.06 -11.58 16.76
N ASP A 106 9.23 -12.03 16.30
CA ASP A 106 10.26 -12.64 17.14
C ASP A 106 11.21 -11.60 17.76
N ALA A 107 11.38 -10.46 17.07
CA ALA A 107 12.10 -9.29 17.57
C ALA A 107 11.14 -8.10 17.62
N PRO A 108 10.80 -7.57 18.81
CA PRO A 108 9.86 -6.46 18.96
C PRO A 108 10.47 -5.15 18.44
N ILE A 109 10.48 -5.00 17.11
CA ILE A 109 10.96 -3.83 16.39
C ILE A 109 9.73 -3.02 15.95
N ILE A 110 9.58 -1.85 16.56
CA ILE A 110 8.57 -0.86 16.24
C ILE A 110 9.13 0.07 15.17
N SER A 111 8.56 0.06 13.97
CA SER A 111 8.87 1.02 12.92
C SER A 111 7.85 2.15 12.91
N ILE A 112 8.36 3.37 12.94
CA ILE A 112 7.61 4.60 12.96
C ILE A 112 7.93 5.34 11.66
N GLU A 113 6.92 5.48 10.82
CA GLU A 113 6.97 6.27 9.60
C GLU A 113 6.22 7.58 9.82
N VAL A 114 6.88 8.71 9.58
CA VAL A 114 6.29 10.05 9.69
C VAL A 114 6.38 10.75 8.35
N VAL A 115 5.25 11.30 7.88
CA VAL A 115 5.14 12.05 6.64
C VAL A 115 4.73 13.49 6.96
N SER A 116 5.59 14.46 6.65
CA SER A 116 5.34 15.88 6.89
C SER A 116 5.67 16.75 5.67
N PRO A 117 5.10 17.97 5.57
CA PRO A 117 5.39 18.90 4.46
C PRO A 117 6.83 19.43 4.43
N THR A 118 7.56 19.31 5.54
CA THR A 118 8.96 19.76 5.65
C THR A 118 9.81 18.68 6.30
N GLU A 119 11.05 18.56 5.85
CA GLU A 119 12.05 17.64 6.39
C GLU A 119 12.27 17.85 7.90
N GLN A 120 12.37 19.10 8.35
CA GLN A 120 12.57 19.41 9.76
C GLN A 120 11.37 18.99 10.62
N GLN A 121 10.13 19.21 10.16
CA GLN A 121 8.96 18.73 10.89
C GLN A 121 8.92 17.21 10.98
N ALA A 122 9.25 16.49 9.89
CA ALA A 122 9.29 15.03 9.90
C ALA A 122 10.30 14.51 10.94
N ARG A 123 11.52 15.09 10.98
CA ARG A 123 12.56 14.72 11.95
C ARG A 123 12.13 15.00 13.39
N VAL A 124 11.60 16.20 13.67
CA VAL A 124 11.21 16.56 15.04
C VAL A 124 10.00 15.73 15.51
N ALA A 125 9.02 15.50 14.64
CA ALA A 125 7.87 14.64 14.97
C ALA A 125 8.29 13.18 15.20
N LEU A 126 9.20 12.64 14.37
CA LEU A 126 9.76 11.31 14.59
C LEU A 126 10.48 11.23 15.94
N GLY A 127 11.32 12.22 16.27
CA GLY A 127 12.01 12.29 17.56
C GLY A 127 11.04 12.37 18.75
N ALA A 128 9.92 13.09 18.60
CA ALA A 128 8.88 13.15 19.62
C ALA A 128 8.18 11.80 19.81
N LEU A 129 7.85 11.10 18.72
CA LEU A 129 7.25 9.77 18.79
C LEU A 129 8.18 8.73 19.43
N ILE A 130 9.47 8.76 19.10
CA ILE A 130 10.47 7.89 19.75
C ILE A 130 10.53 8.14 21.25
N LYS A 131 10.49 9.41 21.69
CA LYS A 131 10.45 9.74 23.12
C LYS A 131 9.19 9.21 23.80
N VAL A 132 8.03 9.32 23.14
CA VAL A 132 6.76 8.77 23.65
C VAL A 132 6.86 7.25 23.82
N VAL A 133 7.50 6.53 22.89
CA VAL A 133 7.75 5.08 23.02
C VAL A 133 8.62 4.79 24.25
N GLN A 134 9.72 5.53 24.43
CA GLN A 134 10.62 5.35 25.58
C GLN A 134 9.89 5.61 26.91
N GLU A 135 9.09 6.68 26.97
CA GLU A 135 8.33 7.08 28.14
C GLU A 135 7.22 6.08 28.48
N GLU A 136 6.45 5.61 27.49
CA GLU A 136 5.40 4.60 27.71
C GLU A 136 6.00 3.27 28.18
N VAL A 137 7.12 2.83 27.59
CA VAL A 137 7.82 1.61 28.03
C VAL A 137 8.34 1.75 29.47
N SER A 138 8.85 2.92 29.86
CA SER A 138 9.26 3.18 31.26
C SER A 138 8.06 3.19 32.19
N THR A 139 7.04 3.98 31.85
CA THR A 139 5.84 4.21 32.69
C THR A 139 5.10 2.90 32.98
N LYS A 140 4.99 1.99 32.00
CA LYS A 140 4.33 0.69 32.21
C LYS A 140 5.11 -0.26 33.12
N GLN A 141 6.41 -0.04 33.29
CA GLN A 141 7.27 -0.87 34.13
C GLN A 141 7.50 -0.26 35.52
N GLU A 142 7.27 1.03 35.72
CA GLU A 142 7.48 1.73 36.99
C GLU A 142 6.63 1.18 38.16
N GLY A 143 5.45 0.62 37.86
CA GLY A 143 4.58 0.00 38.87
C GLY A 143 5.17 -1.21 39.58
N TYR A 144 6.20 -1.85 39.02
CA TYR A 144 6.75 -3.13 39.49
C TYR A 144 8.09 -2.99 40.24
N LYS A 145 8.55 -1.76 40.52
CA LYS A 145 9.76 -1.48 41.32
C LYS A 145 11.02 -2.27 40.89
N LEU A 146 11.13 -2.57 39.60
CA LEU A 146 12.22 -3.36 39.01
C LEU A 146 13.58 -2.68 39.20
N GLN A 147 14.64 -3.48 39.46
CA GLN A 147 16.01 -3.00 39.56
C GLN A 147 16.60 -2.63 38.19
N GLU A 148 17.70 -1.89 38.20
CA GLU A 148 18.44 -1.55 36.98
C GLU A 148 19.01 -2.83 36.33
N GLY A 149 18.60 -3.13 35.10
CA GLY A 149 18.92 -4.39 34.39
C GLY A 149 17.79 -5.42 34.33
N GLU A 150 16.74 -5.28 35.15
CA GLU A 150 15.51 -6.11 35.09
C GLU A 150 14.41 -5.47 34.21
N LYS A 151 14.60 -4.20 33.84
CA LYS A 151 13.70 -3.46 32.96
C LYS A 151 13.98 -3.79 31.49
N ILE A 152 12.91 -3.93 30.72
CA ILE A 152 12.97 -3.89 29.26
C ILE A 152 13.34 -2.46 28.87
N THR A 153 14.42 -2.32 28.11
CA THR A 153 14.90 -1.02 27.64
C THR A 153 14.58 -0.85 26.17
N THR A 154 14.53 0.39 25.69
CA THR A 154 14.32 0.70 24.29
C THR A 154 15.63 1.19 23.69
N LEU A 155 16.01 0.63 22.54
CA LEU A 155 17.15 1.09 21.78
C LEU A 155 16.66 1.57 20.41
N PRO A 156 16.80 2.87 20.10
CA PRO A 156 16.56 3.34 18.74
C PRO A 156 17.64 2.74 17.83
N LEU A 157 17.23 2.03 16.77
CA LEU A 157 18.12 1.58 15.71
C LEU A 157 18.41 2.78 14.81
N GLU A 158 19.69 3.12 14.62
CA GLU A 158 20.18 4.08 13.60
C GLU A 158 19.48 3.81 12.25
N ASN A 159 18.94 4.76 11.48
CA ASN A 159 19.20 6.19 11.35
C ASN A 159 17.89 6.99 11.39
N SER A 160 17.61 7.68 12.51
CA SER A 160 16.57 8.73 12.58
C SER A 160 16.86 9.92 11.65
N ASP A 161 18.05 9.93 11.03
CA ASP A 161 18.50 10.97 10.14
C ASP A 161 18.19 10.70 8.64
N SER A 162 17.65 9.53 8.31
CA SER A 162 17.25 9.20 6.94
C SER A 162 15.88 9.78 6.60
N VAL A 163 15.88 11.00 6.05
CA VAL A 163 14.67 11.60 5.47
C VAL A 163 14.67 11.38 3.97
N GLU A 164 13.65 10.66 3.50
CA GLU A 164 13.42 10.43 2.08
C GLU A 164 12.33 11.37 1.55
N ARG A 165 12.56 11.94 0.37
CA ARG A 165 11.55 12.74 -0.32
C ARG A 165 10.52 11.84 -0.99
N VAL A 166 9.29 11.82 -0.48
CA VAL A 166 8.21 11.01 -1.05
C VAL A 166 7.45 11.79 -2.09
N THR A 167 7.61 11.37 -3.35
CA THR A 167 6.92 11.95 -4.51
C THR A 167 5.71 11.11 -4.95
N THR A 168 5.31 10.10 -4.19
CA THR A 168 4.25 9.15 -4.58
C THR A 168 2.90 9.84 -4.78
N LYS A 169 2.49 10.75 -3.89
CA LYS A 169 1.24 11.52 -4.04
C LYS A 169 1.28 12.40 -5.30
N LEU A 170 2.40 13.08 -5.53
CA LEU A 170 2.61 13.89 -6.73
C LEU A 170 2.55 13.05 -8.02
N LYS A 171 3.22 11.89 -8.06
CA LYS A 171 3.18 10.97 -9.20
C LYS A 171 1.75 10.51 -9.50
N ARG A 172 0.99 10.11 -8.48
CA ARG A 172 -0.42 9.72 -8.63
C ARG A 172 -1.26 10.88 -9.16
N ALA A 173 -1.10 12.08 -8.60
CA ALA A 173 -1.81 13.26 -9.07
C ALA A 173 -1.50 13.60 -10.54
N LEU A 174 -0.22 13.56 -10.94
CA LEU A 174 0.20 13.77 -12.32
C LEU A 174 -0.41 12.76 -13.29
N VAL A 175 -0.47 11.48 -12.90
CA VAL A 175 -1.10 10.42 -13.71
C VAL A 175 -2.60 10.68 -13.88
N VAL A 176 -3.30 11.11 -12.83
CA VAL A 176 -4.73 11.45 -12.91
C VAL A 176 -4.96 12.66 -13.82
N VAL A 177 -4.19 13.74 -13.64
CA VAL A 177 -4.28 14.94 -14.49
C VAL A 177 -3.99 14.58 -15.95
N PHE A 178 -3.01 13.72 -16.21
CA PHE A 178 -2.73 13.22 -17.56
C PHE A 178 -3.93 12.50 -18.17
N GLY A 179 -4.47 11.52 -17.44
CA GLY A 179 -5.57 10.69 -17.91
C GLY A 179 -6.82 11.52 -18.20
N VAL A 180 -7.17 12.43 -17.30
CA VAL A 180 -8.31 13.34 -17.49
C VAL A 180 -8.08 14.28 -18.67
N GLY A 181 -6.89 14.88 -18.79
CA GLY A 181 -6.54 15.75 -19.91
C GLY A 181 -6.61 15.03 -21.26
N LEU A 182 -6.16 13.78 -21.32
CA LEU A 182 -6.22 12.95 -22.52
C LEU A 182 -7.65 12.60 -22.91
N ILE A 183 -8.48 12.17 -21.94
CA ILE A 183 -9.89 11.86 -22.16
C ILE A 183 -10.64 13.11 -22.65
N LEU A 184 -10.40 14.26 -22.01
CA LEU A 184 -10.98 15.53 -22.41
C LEU A 184 -10.57 15.92 -23.84
N THR A 185 -9.31 15.71 -24.20
CA THR A 185 -8.80 15.99 -25.55
C THR A 185 -9.48 15.13 -26.61
N ILE A 186 -9.62 13.83 -26.36
CA ILE A 186 -10.31 12.91 -27.28
C ILE A 186 -11.79 13.28 -27.39
N GLY A 187 -12.46 13.55 -26.26
CA GLY A 187 -13.86 13.95 -26.22
C GLY A 187 -14.12 15.21 -27.04
N VAL A 188 -13.33 16.28 -26.82
CA VAL A 188 -13.44 17.53 -27.58
C VAL A 188 -13.20 17.30 -29.07
N ALA A 189 -12.19 16.51 -29.44
CA ALA A 189 -11.90 16.22 -30.85
C ALA A 189 -13.07 15.51 -31.55
N VAL A 190 -13.69 14.52 -30.89
CA VAL A 190 -14.85 13.78 -31.42
C VAL A 190 -16.08 14.67 -31.49
N SER A 191 -16.37 15.46 -30.45
CA SER A 191 -17.51 16.38 -30.43
C SER A 191 -17.42 17.42 -31.55
N VAL A 192 -16.26 18.01 -31.78
CA VAL A 192 -16.04 18.97 -32.87
C VAL A 192 -16.20 18.29 -34.23
N ASP A 193 -15.68 17.06 -34.42
CA ASP A 193 -15.86 16.33 -35.67
C ASP A 193 -17.33 15.99 -35.94
N ALA A 194 -18.08 15.58 -34.91
CA ALA A 194 -19.50 15.29 -35.01
C ALA A 194 -20.32 16.52 -35.40
N VAL A 195 -20.04 17.68 -34.80
CA VAL A 195 -20.71 18.96 -35.14
C VAL A 195 -20.39 19.38 -36.57
N LEU A 196 -19.12 19.32 -36.99
CA LEU A 196 -18.72 19.69 -38.35
C LEU A 196 -19.31 18.75 -39.40
N ARG A 197 -19.35 17.43 -39.15
CA ARG A 197 -20.01 16.46 -40.04
C ARG A 197 -21.51 16.71 -40.14
N ARG A 198 -22.17 17.06 -39.03
CA ARG A 198 -23.60 17.38 -39.04
C ARG A 198 -23.88 18.63 -39.89
N ARG A 199 -23.06 19.68 -39.78
CA ARG A 199 -23.20 20.90 -40.59
C ARG A 199 -22.98 20.66 -42.07
N ALA A 200 -21.99 19.83 -42.44
CA ALA A 200 -21.73 19.48 -43.83
C ALA A 200 -22.91 18.74 -44.49
N ARG A 201 -23.62 17.87 -43.76
CA ARG A 201 -24.79 17.15 -44.28
C ARG A 201 -25.95 18.11 -44.61
N HIS A 202 -26.20 19.10 -43.77
CA HIS A 202 -27.26 20.08 -44.02
C HIS A 202 -27.00 20.97 -45.25
N GLN A 203 -25.75 21.20 -45.63
CA GLN A 203 -25.43 21.96 -46.85
C GLN A 203 -25.66 21.14 -48.13
N VAL A 204 -25.56 19.81 -48.08
CA VAL A 204 -25.85 18.95 -49.23
C VAL A 204 -27.36 18.86 -49.48
N GLU A 205 -28.19 18.87 -48.42
CA GLU A 205 -29.66 18.86 -48.56
C GLU A 205 -30.25 20.23 -48.93
N GLY A 206 -29.62 21.35 -48.52
CA GLY A 206 -30.10 22.69 -48.84
C GLY A 206 -29.51 23.34 -50.10
N GLY A 207 -28.43 22.78 -50.66
CA GLY A 207 -27.59 23.46 -51.65
C GLY A 207 -27.76 23.04 -53.11
N ALA A 208 -28.45 21.95 -53.41
CA ALA A 208 -28.76 21.60 -54.79
C ALA A 208 -29.99 20.72 -54.82
N ALA A 209 -31.13 21.32 -55.13
CA ALA A 209 -32.10 20.66 -55.98
C ALA A 209 -31.38 20.32 -57.30
N ILE A 210 -30.62 19.24 -57.31
CA ILE A 210 -30.26 18.54 -58.53
C ILE A 210 -31.63 18.27 -59.19
N PRO A 211 -31.92 18.81 -60.37
CA PRO A 211 -33.17 18.53 -61.06
C PRO A 211 -33.32 17.02 -61.07
N GLY A 212 -34.44 16.53 -60.52
CA GLY A 212 -34.61 15.14 -60.17
C GLY A 212 -34.14 14.22 -61.29
N PRO A 213 -33.55 13.05 -60.97
CA PRO A 213 -33.16 12.09 -61.98
C PRO A 213 -34.35 11.89 -62.91
N VAL A 214 -34.18 12.28 -64.18
CA VAL A 214 -35.16 11.98 -65.23
C VAL A 214 -35.46 10.49 -65.06
N PRO A 215 -36.73 10.09 -64.87
CA PRO A 215 -37.07 8.70 -64.63
C PRO A 215 -36.47 7.87 -65.77
N VAL A 216 -35.39 7.14 -65.48
CA VAL A 216 -34.90 6.12 -66.39
C VAL A 216 -35.98 5.07 -66.35
N ILE A 217 -36.81 5.07 -67.39
CA ILE A 217 -37.79 4.05 -67.68
C ILE A 217 -36.98 2.76 -67.86
N ILE A 218 -36.85 1.99 -66.78
CA ILE A 218 -36.34 0.62 -66.87
C ILE A 218 -37.44 -0.14 -67.62
N PRO A 219 -37.18 -0.66 -68.83
CA PRO A 219 -38.17 -1.45 -69.54
C PRO A 219 -38.58 -2.65 -68.67
N PRO A 220 -39.87 -3.05 -68.68
CA PRO A 220 -40.36 -4.15 -67.88
C PRO A 220 -39.55 -5.41 -68.19
N ARG A 221 -38.87 -5.93 -67.15
CA ARG A 221 -38.16 -7.19 -67.23
C ARG A 221 -39.18 -8.30 -67.55
N PRO A 222 -38.95 -9.15 -68.55
CA PRO A 222 -39.86 -10.24 -68.90
C PRO A 222 -40.11 -11.13 -67.67
N VAL A 223 -41.39 -11.30 -67.32
CA VAL A 223 -41.84 -12.21 -66.27
C VAL A 223 -41.66 -13.63 -66.81
N VAL A 224 -40.62 -14.33 -66.34
CA VAL A 224 -40.50 -15.77 -66.54
C VAL A 224 -41.44 -16.44 -65.55
N PRO A 225 -42.42 -17.26 -66.00
CA PRO A 225 -43.32 -17.96 -65.09
C PRO A 225 -42.57 -18.99 -64.23
N PRO A 226 -42.93 -19.15 -62.95
CA PRO A 226 -42.33 -20.16 -62.09
C PRO A 226 -42.71 -21.57 -62.57
N PRO A 227 -41.76 -22.52 -62.65
CA PRO A 227 -42.08 -23.92 -62.88
C PRO A 227 -42.80 -24.51 -61.66
N ALA A 228 -43.85 -25.28 -61.94
CA ALA A 228 -44.65 -26.01 -60.97
C ALA A 228 -43.83 -27.12 -60.28
N ASP A 229 -44.14 -27.33 -58.99
CA ASP A 229 -43.52 -28.26 -58.05
C ASP A 229 -43.44 -29.72 -58.54
N PRO A 230 -42.53 -30.52 -57.92
CA PRO A 230 -43.10 -31.57 -57.08
C PRO A 230 -42.33 -31.85 -55.78
N ALA A 231 -43.13 -32.13 -54.75
CA ALA A 231 -42.94 -33.21 -53.77
C ALA A 231 -41.72 -33.17 -52.80
N ASP A 232 -42.08 -32.86 -51.55
CA ASP A 232 -41.98 -33.77 -50.40
C ASP A 232 -40.66 -33.90 -49.60
N ILE A 233 -40.89 -34.16 -48.31
CA ILE A 233 -40.04 -34.65 -47.22
C ILE A 233 -38.85 -33.81 -46.69
N SER A 234 -39.05 -33.23 -45.50
CA SER A 234 -38.24 -33.42 -44.26
C SER A 234 -38.32 -32.16 -43.37
N SER A 235 -39.15 -32.17 -42.32
CA SER A 235 -38.75 -32.52 -40.94
C SER A 235 -37.60 -31.67 -40.39
N THR A 236 -37.90 -30.68 -39.53
CA THR A 236 -37.24 -30.42 -38.22
C THR A 236 -38.03 -29.37 -37.44
N GLN A 237 -38.91 -29.86 -36.56
CA GLN A 237 -39.01 -29.51 -35.14
C GLN A 237 -39.07 -28.02 -34.72
N ARG A 238 -40.29 -27.50 -34.58
CA ARG A 238 -40.60 -26.38 -33.67
C ARG A 238 -40.81 -26.92 -32.24
N ILE A 239 -40.00 -26.46 -31.30
CA ILE A 239 -40.24 -26.64 -29.86
C ILE A 239 -41.14 -25.48 -29.39
N ALA A 240 -42.32 -25.82 -28.88
CA ALA A 240 -43.21 -24.88 -28.21
C ALA A 240 -42.77 -24.69 -26.74
N PRO A 241 -42.91 -23.49 -26.16
CA PRO A 241 -42.75 -23.31 -24.73
C PRO A 241 -43.99 -23.82 -23.98
N VAL A 242 -43.76 -24.79 -23.10
CA VAL A 242 -44.73 -25.29 -22.12
C VAL A 242 -44.93 -24.22 -21.04
N VAL A 243 -46.17 -23.75 -20.91
CA VAL A 243 -46.64 -22.94 -19.77
C VAL A 243 -47.17 -23.90 -18.70
N ILE A 244 -46.45 -24.06 -17.60
CA ILE A 244 -46.95 -24.74 -16.39
C ILE A 244 -47.51 -23.67 -15.46
N ALA A 245 -48.83 -23.65 -15.33
CA ALA A 245 -49.53 -22.99 -14.24
C ALA A 245 -49.46 -23.91 -13.01
N GLY A 246 -48.77 -23.46 -11.96
CA GLY A 246 -48.76 -24.08 -10.63
C GLY A 246 -49.42 -23.17 -9.59
N PRO A 247 -50.07 -23.73 -8.56
CA PRO A 247 -50.90 -22.99 -7.61
C PRO A 247 -50.07 -22.22 -6.57
N GLY A 248 -50.72 -21.18 -6.04
CA GLY A 248 -50.10 -20.10 -5.29
C GLY A 248 -49.34 -20.47 -4.00
N ILE A 249 -48.31 -19.67 -3.75
CA ILE A 249 -47.63 -19.53 -2.46
C ILE A 249 -47.72 -18.04 -2.08
N PRO A 250 -48.10 -17.71 -0.83
CA PRO A 250 -48.33 -16.33 -0.41
C PRO A 250 -47.05 -15.49 -0.41
N THR A 251 -47.19 -14.27 -0.89
CA THR A 251 -46.15 -13.25 -1.00
C THR A 251 -45.79 -12.71 0.38
N VAL A 252 -44.60 -13.05 0.88
CA VAL A 252 -43.98 -12.32 2.01
C VAL A 252 -43.28 -11.08 1.44
N LYS A 253 -43.77 -9.91 1.84
CA LYS A 253 -43.25 -8.59 1.47
C LYS A 253 -41.95 -8.35 2.24
N ALA A 254 -40.80 -8.61 1.60
CA ALA A 254 -39.49 -8.30 2.15
C ALA A 254 -39.04 -6.90 1.70
N THR A 255 -38.88 -6.01 2.67
CA THR A 255 -38.28 -4.67 2.58
C THR A 255 -36.83 -4.76 2.10
N PRO A 256 -36.38 -3.95 1.13
CA PRO A 256 -34.96 -3.92 0.74
C PRO A 256 -34.14 -3.10 1.73
N ALA A 257 -33.19 -3.76 2.39
CA ALA A 257 -32.02 -3.16 3.05
C ALA A 257 -30.83 -3.11 2.07
N PRO A 258 -29.89 -2.17 2.21
CA PRO A 258 -28.96 -1.79 1.15
C PRO A 258 -27.86 -2.83 0.88
N ALA A 259 -27.58 -3.06 -0.40
CA ALA A 259 -26.51 -3.93 -0.89
C ALA A 259 -25.14 -3.27 -0.68
N VAL A 260 -24.31 -3.90 0.16
CA VAL A 260 -22.86 -3.67 0.23
C VAL A 260 -22.19 -4.68 -0.70
N SER A 261 -21.53 -4.20 -1.76
CA SER A 261 -20.76 -5.03 -2.68
C SER A 261 -19.52 -5.60 -2.01
N ALA A 262 -19.56 -6.89 -1.67
CA ALA A 262 -18.37 -7.70 -1.42
C ALA A 262 -17.88 -8.32 -2.73
N LYS A 263 -16.73 -7.89 -3.24
CA LYS A 263 -16.05 -8.52 -4.39
C LYS A 263 -14.88 -9.34 -3.88
N LYS A 264 -15.03 -10.67 -3.96
CA LYS A 264 -14.05 -11.68 -3.55
C LYS A 264 -13.03 -11.93 -4.68
N ALA A 265 -11.77 -11.87 -4.28
CA ALA A 265 -10.56 -12.56 -4.75
C ALA A 265 -10.45 -13.10 -6.19
N ALA A 266 -9.39 -12.66 -6.87
CA ALA A 266 -8.61 -13.51 -7.78
C ALA A 266 -7.13 -13.22 -7.51
N GLY A 267 -6.39 -14.28 -7.16
CA GLY A 267 -4.97 -14.23 -6.83
C GLY A 267 -4.10 -13.97 -8.05
N ALA A 268 -3.00 -13.25 -7.84
CA ALA A 268 -1.87 -13.20 -8.74
C ALA A 268 -0.60 -13.40 -7.90
N VAL A 269 -0.08 -14.61 -8.03
CA VAL A 269 1.23 -15.07 -7.59
C VAL A 269 2.29 -14.21 -8.29
N TYR A 270 3.01 -13.37 -7.55
CA TYR A 270 4.21 -12.71 -8.06
C TYR A 270 5.39 -13.68 -7.90
N GLY A 271 5.82 -14.26 -9.03
CA GLY A 271 7.09 -14.93 -9.15
C GLY A 271 8.23 -13.94 -8.94
N GLN A 272 9.03 -14.16 -7.90
CA GLN A 272 10.35 -13.55 -7.79
C GLN A 272 11.24 -14.05 -8.93
N ARG A 273 11.61 -13.13 -9.83
CA ARG A 273 12.70 -13.34 -10.78
C ARG A 273 13.94 -12.67 -10.21
N ARG A 274 14.87 -13.47 -9.68
CA ARG A 274 16.26 -13.07 -9.40
C ARG A 274 16.92 -12.55 -10.69
N PRO A 275 17.52 -11.36 -10.70
CA PRO A 275 18.59 -11.05 -11.64
C PRO A 275 19.90 -11.59 -11.09
N ALA A 276 20.67 -12.21 -11.99
CA ALA A 276 21.98 -12.75 -11.73
C ALA A 276 22.99 -11.66 -11.34
N GLU A 277 23.69 -11.97 -10.26
CA GLU A 277 25.10 -11.77 -9.97
C GLU A 277 25.99 -11.68 -11.23
N ASP A 278 26.52 -10.49 -11.53
CA ASP A 278 27.80 -10.28 -12.22
C ASP A 278 28.15 -8.79 -12.24
N ALA A 279 29.04 -8.34 -11.34
CA ALA A 279 29.89 -7.16 -11.52
C ALA A 279 30.91 -7.05 -10.37
N SER A 280 32.13 -7.55 -10.63
CA SER A 280 33.32 -7.27 -9.84
C SER A 280 33.59 -5.75 -9.73
N PRO A 281 33.95 -5.21 -8.55
CA PRO A 281 34.50 -3.87 -8.47
C PRO A 281 35.99 -3.85 -8.89
N PRO A 282 36.46 -2.81 -9.61
CA PRO A 282 37.88 -2.66 -9.93
C PRO A 282 38.71 -2.28 -8.70
N ALA A 283 39.93 -2.79 -8.70
CA ALA A 283 40.94 -2.64 -7.66
C ALA A 283 41.34 -1.18 -7.38
N ILE A 284 41.55 -0.92 -6.09
CA ILE A 284 42.08 0.31 -5.50
C ILE A 284 43.53 0.52 -5.98
N ALA A 285 43.79 1.62 -6.67
CA ALA A 285 45.13 2.12 -6.93
C ALA A 285 45.49 3.19 -5.89
N ALA A 286 46.47 2.89 -5.03
CA ALA A 286 47.05 3.83 -4.09
C ALA A 286 47.98 4.83 -4.81
N PRO A 287 47.88 6.15 -4.56
CA PRO A 287 48.95 7.07 -4.90
C PRO A 287 50.01 7.13 -3.80
N ARG A 288 51.23 7.22 -4.30
CA ARG A 288 52.53 7.14 -3.65
C ARG A 288 52.81 8.29 -2.70
N ASN A 289 53.36 7.88 -1.55
CA ASN A 289 54.42 8.49 -0.75
C ASN A 289 55.20 9.63 -1.44
N GLY A 290 55.09 10.85 -0.90
CA GLY A 290 55.92 12.00 -1.21
C GLY A 290 56.48 12.58 0.08
N SER A 291 57.78 12.42 0.24
CA SER A 291 58.63 12.90 1.33
C SER A 291 58.80 14.42 1.30
N ASP A 292 58.70 15.09 2.46
CA ASP A 292 59.57 16.23 2.78
C ASP A 292 59.74 16.41 4.30
N PRO A 293 60.91 16.88 4.77
CA PRO A 293 61.33 16.80 6.17
C PRO A 293 61.18 18.12 6.96
N ALA A 294 61.38 17.98 8.28
CA ALA A 294 61.83 18.98 9.25
C ALA A 294 60.78 19.87 9.95
N ALA A 295 60.42 19.48 11.19
CA ALA A 295 60.64 20.30 12.39
C ALA A 295 60.36 19.46 13.66
N PRO A 296 61.19 19.55 14.72
CA PRO A 296 61.02 18.75 15.93
C PRO A 296 60.19 19.49 16.98
N LYS A 297 59.27 18.80 17.67
CA LYS A 297 58.68 19.20 18.97
C LYS A 297 57.88 18.03 19.60
N PRO A 298 57.64 18.06 20.93
CA PRO A 298 58.32 17.19 21.88
C PRO A 298 57.51 15.97 22.31
N ALA A 299 58.25 14.98 22.82
CA ALA A 299 57.76 13.71 23.32
C ALA A 299 56.66 13.84 24.38
N MET A 300 55.55 13.14 24.14
CA MET A 300 54.62 12.71 25.19
C MET A 300 54.83 11.21 25.47
N PRO A 301 54.70 10.77 26.72
CA PRO A 301 55.00 9.40 27.13
C PRO A 301 54.01 8.41 26.54
N ALA A 302 54.55 7.35 25.94
CA ALA A 302 53.82 6.23 25.37
C ALA A 302 53.02 5.49 26.45
N VAL A 303 51.69 5.52 26.33
CA VAL A 303 50.81 4.56 26.99
C VAL A 303 50.84 3.28 26.15
N GLN A 304 51.58 2.27 26.62
CA GLN A 304 51.56 0.93 26.03
C GLN A 304 50.23 0.25 26.35
N LEU A 305 49.32 0.22 25.38
CA LEU A 305 48.19 -0.71 25.38
C LEU A 305 48.71 -2.08 24.92
N ASN A 306 48.98 -2.96 25.89
CA ASN A 306 49.20 -4.37 25.65
C ASN A 306 47.91 -5.00 25.10
N LEU A 307 47.79 -5.09 23.77
CA LEU A 307 46.85 -6.01 23.14
C LEU A 307 47.38 -7.43 23.32
N THR A 308 46.86 -8.12 24.33
CA THR A 308 47.00 -9.58 24.46
C THR A 308 46.37 -10.25 23.23
N GLN A 309 47.25 -10.71 22.36
CA GLN A 309 46.94 -11.46 21.14
C GLN A 309 46.34 -12.83 21.55
N LYS A 310 45.02 -12.94 21.47
CA LYS A 310 44.26 -14.16 21.76
C LYS A 310 44.49 -15.18 20.63
N ALA A 311 45.02 -16.35 21.01
CA ALA A 311 45.35 -17.45 20.13
C ALA A 311 44.15 -17.96 19.28
N PRO A 312 44.39 -18.54 18.09
CA PRO A 312 43.34 -19.02 17.20
C PRO A 312 42.56 -20.19 17.83
N GLN A 313 41.24 -20.01 17.95
CA GLN A 313 40.31 -21.06 18.36
C GLN A 313 40.25 -22.16 17.30
N LYS A 314 40.53 -23.39 17.74
CA LYS A 314 40.34 -24.63 16.97
C LYS A 314 38.86 -24.77 16.57
N THR A 315 38.64 -24.95 15.28
CA THR A 315 37.37 -25.32 14.66
C THR A 315 36.83 -26.62 15.30
N PRO A 316 35.59 -26.66 15.80
CA PRO A 316 34.98 -27.89 16.30
C PRO A 316 34.67 -28.87 15.15
N PRO A 317 34.71 -30.19 15.41
CA PRO A 317 34.42 -31.20 14.39
C PRO A 317 32.97 -31.16 13.93
N LYS A 318 32.80 -31.30 12.62
CA LYS A 318 31.54 -31.34 11.88
C LYS A 318 30.66 -32.49 12.41
N GLN A 319 29.55 -32.17 13.08
CA GLN A 319 28.53 -33.15 13.46
C GLN A 319 27.91 -33.78 12.20
N PRO A 320 27.73 -35.11 12.15
CA PRO A 320 27.06 -35.78 11.06
C PRO A 320 25.58 -35.36 11.00
N ALA A 321 25.10 -35.15 9.78
CA ALA A 321 23.74 -34.72 9.49
C ALA A 321 22.71 -35.68 10.10
N GLU A 322 21.83 -35.13 10.93
CA GLU A 322 20.72 -35.84 11.57
C GLU A 322 19.62 -36.08 10.52
N THR A 323 19.35 -37.36 10.23
CA THR A 323 18.33 -37.80 9.29
C THR A 323 16.94 -37.40 9.81
N PRO A 324 16.08 -36.74 9.02
CA PRO A 324 14.74 -36.35 9.45
C PRO A 324 13.90 -37.61 9.75
N ARG A 325 13.32 -37.66 10.95
CA ARG A 325 12.38 -38.71 11.34
C ARG A 325 11.04 -38.47 10.61
N PRO A 326 10.37 -39.53 10.10
CA PRO A 326 9.02 -39.39 9.54
C PRO A 326 8.03 -39.00 10.65
N MET A 327 7.25 -37.95 10.41
CA MET A 327 6.10 -37.59 11.25
C MET A 327 5.00 -38.65 11.09
N PRO A 328 4.29 -39.04 12.17
CA PRO A 328 3.08 -39.83 12.07
C PRO A 328 1.91 -38.96 11.56
N ASP A 329 1.18 -39.47 10.56
CA ASP A 329 0.11 -38.78 9.81
C ASP A 329 -1.21 -38.58 10.58
N ASP A 330 -1.27 -38.78 11.91
CA ASP A 330 -2.53 -38.83 12.67
C ASP A 330 -2.59 -37.90 13.91
N ALA A 331 -2.22 -36.63 13.74
CA ALA A 331 -2.48 -35.60 14.75
C ALA A 331 -3.71 -34.76 14.37
N THR A 332 -4.91 -35.32 14.59
CA THR A 332 -6.16 -34.55 14.54
C THR A 332 -6.23 -33.63 15.75
N ILE A 333 -5.89 -32.35 15.57
CA ILE A 333 -6.06 -31.29 16.57
C ILE A 333 -7.54 -30.90 16.59
N VAL A 334 -8.27 -31.36 17.61
CA VAL A 334 -9.65 -30.92 17.89
C VAL A 334 -9.58 -29.64 18.73
N LEU A 335 -9.92 -28.50 18.12
CA LEU A 335 -10.10 -27.24 18.83
C LEU A 335 -11.39 -27.27 19.68
N PRO A 336 -11.36 -26.91 20.98
CA PRO A 336 -12.58 -26.72 21.75
C PRO A 336 -13.31 -25.45 21.31
N LEU A 337 -14.59 -25.61 20.94
CA LEU A 337 -15.53 -24.52 20.69
C LEU A 337 -15.73 -23.71 21.97
N SER A 338 -15.36 -22.43 21.93
CA SER A 338 -15.60 -21.49 23.03
C SER A 338 -17.10 -21.15 23.10
N ASN A 339 -17.74 -21.53 24.20
CA ASN A 339 -19.10 -21.11 24.52
C ASN A 339 -19.15 -19.61 24.83
N SER A 340 -19.78 -18.85 23.93
CA SER A 340 -20.20 -17.47 24.14
C SER A 340 -21.39 -17.41 25.10
N ALA A 341 -21.11 -17.28 26.39
CA ALA A 341 -22.08 -16.89 27.41
C ALA A 341 -21.49 -15.73 28.21
N TRP A 342 -21.59 -14.51 27.64
CA TRP A 342 -21.33 -13.28 28.39
C TRP A 342 -22.64 -12.69 28.89
N SER A 343 -22.69 -12.59 30.20
CA SER A 343 -23.74 -12.10 31.07
C SER A 343 -24.02 -10.61 30.85
N LYS A 344 -25.32 -10.26 30.93
CA LYS A 344 -25.80 -8.88 31.06
C LYS A 344 -25.20 -8.21 32.30
N PRO A 345 -24.69 -6.96 32.22
CA PRO A 345 -24.48 -6.16 33.41
C PRO A 345 -25.83 -5.67 33.96
N ALA A 346 -26.02 -5.86 35.27
CA ALA A 346 -27.14 -5.34 36.04
C ALA A 346 -27.06 -3.81 36.10
N ALA A 347 -28.21 -3.16 35.90
CA ALA A 347 -28.36 -1.73 36.13
C ALA A 347 -28.38 -1.47 37.64
N GLU A 348 -27.46 -0.64 38.10
CA GLU A 348 -27.36 -0.16 39.48
C GLU A 348 -28.26 1.08 39.64
N PRO A 349 -29.02 1.21 40.75
CA PRO A 349 -29.96 2.29 40.96
C PRO A 349 -29.27 3.58 41.41
N THR A 350 -29.61 4.68 40.75
CA THR A 350 -29.34 6.06 41.20
C THR A 350 -29.99 6.33 42.55
N GLU A 351 -29.17 6.44 43.59
CA GLU A 351 -29.58 6.95 44.89
C GLU A 351 -29.49 8.48 44.89
N ALA A 352 -30.62 9.09 45.21
CA ALA A 352 -30.78 10.52 45.42
C ALA A 352 -30.26 10.89 46.82
N THR A 353 -29.54 12.01 46.93
CA THR A 353 -29.50 12.73 48.21
C THR A 353 -29.48 14.23 47.95
N GLN A 354 -30.57 14.86 48.36
CA GLN A 354 -30.77 16.29 48.53
C GLN A 354 -30.29 16.73 49.92
N SER A 355 -29.99 18.02 50.01
CA SER A 355 -29.98 18.91 51.19
C SER A 355 -28.65 19.15 51.87
#